data_AF-A0A7K5A860-F1
#
_entry.id   AF-A0A7K5A860-F1
#
_cell.length_a   1.000
_cell.length_b   1.000
_cell.length_c   1.000
_cell.angle_alpha   90.00
_cell.angle_beta   90.00
_cell.angle_gamma   90.00
#
_symmetry.space_group_name_H-M   'P 1'
#
loop_
_entity.id
_entity.type
_entity.pdbx_description
1 polymer ?
#
loop_
_entity_poly.entity_id
_entity_poly.type
_entity_poly.pdbx_seq_one_letter_code
_entity_poly.pdbx_strand_id
1 'polypeptide(L)'
;KLQEEDFPCSTAELELVFDGLDAAGTGRLRIEEFTAGLRHVMSSQTAARDHRRRKTASRRVRLVLPSPVVEGEDSEERRHFAAFVEQLGMANNSEEKEIWQLWVKLQQEEPQLLGNLEDFVAKMRHRIQEARSKKEALEVTLNKRAAEHKEEVQQLCEALEQQIQEEKQRLEQESMARSHQRGVELQRALDASEREVQRLVTEQAELETRCRSLRSMQQVTSTENRQLEESNRELEEHLRHVHQQLQQNQGRLQAARAA
;
A
#
# COMPACT_ATOMS: atom_id res chain seq x y z
N LYS A 1 4.38 22.91 -2.87
CA LYS A 1 3.98 23.43 -4.20
C LYS A 1 4.50 22.41 -5.20
N LEU A 2 3.64 21.50 -5.64
CA LEU A 2 4.02 20.49 -6.63
C LEU A 2 4.26 21.23 -7.95
N GLN A 3 5.46 21.09 -8.49
CA GLN A 3 5.82 21.62 -9.80
C GLN A 3 4.93 20.92 -10.84
N GLU A 4 4.27 21.70 -11.69
CA GLU A 4 3.69 21.20 -12.94
C GLU A 4 4.86 20.72 -13.80
N GLU A 5 5.13 19.42 -13.70
CA GLU A 5 5.85 18.67 -14.72
C GLU A 5 5.14 18.91 -16.06
N ASP A 6 5.90 19.32 -17.08
CA ASP A 6 5.43 19.60 -18.44
C ASP A 6 4.60 18.43 -18.97
N PHE A 7 3.28 18.52 -18.80
CA PHE A 7 2.36 17.50 -19.27
C PHE A 7 2.36 17.56 -20.81
N PRO A 8 2.54 16.43 -21.52
CA PRO A 8 2.72 16.41 -22.98
C PRO A 8 1.47 16.78 -23.78
N CYS A 9 0.40 17.22 -23.12
CA CYS A 9 -0.86 17.64 -23.72
C CYS A 9 -1.29 18.97 -23.11
N SER A 10 -1.63 19.92 -23.96
CA SER A 10 -2.28 21.18 -23.57
C SER A 10 -3.68 20.91 -23.00
N THR A 11 -4.20 21.86 -22.21
CA THR A 11 -5.55 21.78 -21.64
C THR A 11 -6.62 21.58 -22.72
N ALA A 12 -6.48 22.23 -23.87
CA ALA A 12 -7.40 22.09 -25.00
C ALA A 12 -7.36 20.68 -25.63
N GLU A 13 -6.20 20.03 -25.65
CA GLU A 13 -6.08 18.65 -26.14
C GLU A 13 -6.69 17.65 -25.15
N LEU A 14 -6.57 17.92 -23.85
CA LEU A 14 -7.20 17.12 -22.80
C LEU A 14 -8.73 17.26 -22.83
N GLU A 15 -9.26 18.46 -23.07
CA GLU A 15 -10.69 18.70 -23.27
C GLU A 15 -11.22 17.93 -24.48
N LEU A 16 -10.50 17.94 -25.61
CA LEU A 16 -10.90 17.19 -26.79
C LEU A 16 -10.91 15.66 -26.55
N VAL A 17 -9.95 15.16 -25.78
CA VAL A 17 -9.92 13.75 -25.37
C VAL A 17 -11.08 13.44 -24.43
N PHE A 18 -11.39 14.33 -23.49
CA PHE A 18 -12.50 14.18 -22.56
C PHE A 18 -13.85 14.16 -23.29
N ASP A 19 -14.08 15.11 -24.20
CA ASP A 19 -15.29 15.15 -25.04
C ASP A 19 -15.44 13.90 -25.93
N GLY A 20 -14.32 13.36 -26.40
CA GLY A 20 -14.29 12.11 -27.18
C GLY A 20 -14.59 10.85 -26.35
N LEU A 21 -14.40 10.90 -25.03
CA LEU A 21 -14.69 9.81 -24.11
C LEU A 21 -16.08 9.95 -23.46
N ASP A 22 -16.54 11.18 -23.20
CA ASP A 22 -17.84 11.49 -22.58
C ASP A 22 -18.95 11.51 -23.64
N ALA A 23 -19.23 10.34 -24.21
CA ALA A 23 -20.31 10.18 -25.20
C ALA A 23 -21.70 10.59 -24.66
N ALA A 24 -21.86 10.66 -23.34
CA ALA A 24 -23.08 11.07 -22.67
C ALA A 24 -23.17 12.60 -22.45
N GLY A 25 -22.06 13.35 -22.65
CA GLY A 25 -22.00 14.80 -22.51
C GLY A 25 -22.37 15.31 -21.12
N THR A 26 -22.09 14.51 -20.08
CA THR A 26 -22.52 14.80 -18.71
C THR A 26 -21.50 15.60 -17.92
N GLY A 27 -20.31 15.83 -18.49
CA GLY A 27 -19.18 16.53 -17.84
C GLY A 27 -18.49 15.67 -16.76
N ARG A 28 -18.82 14.37 -16.67
CA ARG A 28 -18.21 13.42 -15.73
C ARG A 28 -18.10 12.05 -16.39
N LEU A 29 -16.90 11.50 -16.45
CA LEU A 29 -16.67 10.15 -16.97
C LEU A 29 -16.86 9.11 -15.87
N ARG A 30 -17.81 8.18 -16.05
CA ARG A 30 -17.85 6.94 -15.25
C ARG A 30 -16.76 5.99 -15.74
N ILE A 31 -16.29 5.11 -14.86
CA ILE A 31 -15.22 4.12 -15.18
C ILE A 31 -15.62 3.26 -16.39
N GLU A 32 -16.90 2.93 -16.51
CA GLU A 32 -17.47 2.17 -17.63
C GLU A 32 -17.36 2.93 -18.96
N GLU A 33 -17.68 4.23 -18.96
CA GLU A 33 -17.60 5.10 -20.13
C GLU A 33 -16.13 5.34 -20.53
N PHE A 34 -15.26 5.59 -19.55
CA PHE A 34 -13.83 5.75 -19.77
C PHE A 34 -13.20 4.51 -20.43
N THR A 35 -13.47 3.32 -19.88
CA THR A 35 -12.89 2.07 -20.41
C THR A 35 -13.47 1.68 -21.77
N ALA A 36 -14.76 1.97 -22.03
CA ALA A 36 -15.39 1.74 -23.33
C ALA A 36 -14.86 2.71 -24.40
N GLY A 37 -14.77 4.00 -24.07
CA GLY A 37 -14.25 5.04 -24.97
C GLY A 37 -12.78 4.81 -25.33
N LEU A 38 -11.94 4.48 -24.33
CA LEU A 38 -10.52 4.19 -24.56
C LEU A 38 -10.33 2.98 -25.48
N ARG A 39 -11.13 1.92 -25.31
CA ARG A 39 -11.13 0.74 -26.18
C ARG A 39 -11.48 1.10 -27.62
N HIS A 40 -12.46 1.97 -27.81
CA HIS A 40 -12.86 2.46 -29.13
C HIS A 40 -11.75 3.28 -29.80
N VAL A 41 -11.13 4.22 -29.08
CA VAL A 41 -10.01 5.04 -29.58
C VAL A 41 -8.81 4.19 -30.00
N MET A 42 -8.45 3.19 -29.19
CA MET A 42 -7.36 2.26 -29.51
C MET A 42 -7.68 1.38 -30.73
N SER A 43 -8.94 0.95 -30.88
CA SER A 43 -9.38 0.15 -32.03
C SER A 43 -9.39 0.95 -33.34
N SER A 44 -9.74 2.24 -33.27
CA SER A 44 -9.72 3.16 -34.41
C SER A 44 -8.29 3.49 -34.88
N GLN A 45 -7.31 3.55 -33.98
CA GLN A 45 -5.90 3.72 -34.35
C GLN A 45 -5.32 2.49 -35.07
N THR A 46 -5.75 1.27 -34.74
CA THR A 46 -5.30 0.06 -35.45
C THR A 46 -5.80 0.01 -36.89
N ALA A 47 -7.03 0.46 -37.17
CA ALA A 47 -7.57 0.52 -38.53
C ALA A 47 -6.85 1.56 -39.43
N ALA A 48 -6.44 2.70 -38.85
CA ALA A 48 -5.69 3.74 -39.55
C ALA A 48 -4.25 3.32 -39.89
N ARG A 49 -3.61 2.50 -39.03
CA ARG A 49 -2.26 1.94 -39.29
C ARG A 49 -2.27 0.93 -40.43
N ASP A 50 -3.33 0.13 -40.58
CA ASP A 50 -3.49 -0.80 -41.70
C ASP A 50 -3.71 -0.08 -43.06
N HIS A 51 -4.41 1.06 -43.05
CA HIS A 51 -4.58 1.87 -44.26
C HIS A 51 -3.29 2.59 -44.69
N ARG A 52 -2.39 2.90 -43.74
CA ARG A 52 -1.07 3.49 -44.05
C ARG A 52 -0.07 2.45 -44.56
N ARG A 53 -0.19 1.18 -44.13
CA ARG A 53 0.67 0.07 -44.59
C ARG A 53 0.35 -0.39 -46.03
N ARG A 54 -0.87 -0.14 -46.53
CA ARG A 54 -1.26 -0.44 -47.92
C ARG A 54 -0.85 0.63 -48.95
N LYS A 55 -0.56 1.87 -48.55
CA LYS A 55 -0.22 2.96 -49.49
C LYS A 55 1.29 3.17 -49.75
N THR A 56 2.17 2.41 -49.09
CA THR A 56 3.63 2.45 -49.32
C THR A 56 4.18 1.24 -50.08
N ALA A 57 3.32 0.42 -50.70
CA ALA A 57 3.73 -0.48 -51.76
C ALA A 57 3.98 0.34 -53.04
N SER A 58 5.16 0.94 -53.08
CA SER A 58 5.69 1.64 -54.25
C SER A 58 5.51 0.77 -55.49
N ARG A 59 4.84 1.34 -56.49
CA ARG A 59 4.64 0.82 -57.84
C ARG A 59 6.02 0.54 -58.45
N ARG A 60 6.58 -0.64 -58.20
CA ARG A 60 7.69 -1.19 -58.99
C ARG A 60 7.12 -1.42 -60.38
N VAL A 61 7.45 -0.54 -61.30
CA VAL A 61 7.29 -0.78 -62.73
C VAL A 61 8.16 -1.99 -63.04
N ARG A 62 7.55 -3.17 -63.19
CA ARG A 62 8.18 -4.29 -63.88
C ARG A 62 8.37 -3.84 -65.32
N LEU A 63 9.58 -3.40 -65.65
CA LEU A 63 10.09 -3.54 -67.01
C LEU A 63 10.11 -5.04 -67.28
N VAL A 64 9.06 -5.54 -67.93
CA VAL A 64 9.07 -6.86 -68.56
C VAL A 64 10.00 -6.73 -69.75
N LEU A 65 11.29 -6.92 -69.49
CA LEU A 65 12.27 -7.17 -70.54
C LEU A 65 11.99 -8.57 -71.09
N PRO A 66 11.96 -8.77 -72.43
CA PRO A 66 11.88 -10.11 -72.99
C PRO A 66 13.07 -10.94 -72.48
N SER A 67 12.77 -12.06 -71.83
CA SER A 67 13.79 -13.03 -71.43
C SER A 67 14.28 -13.72 -72.71
N PRO A 68 15.59 -13.71 -73.02
CA PRO A 68 16.13 -14.81 -73.81
C PRO A 68 15.94 -16.07 -72.96
N VAL A 69 15.32 -17.09 -73.53
CA VAL A 69 15.42 -18.45 -73.01
C VAL A 69 16.88 -18.85 -73.24
N VAL A 70 17.68 -18.81 -72.18
CA VAL A 70 19.04 -19.32 -72.22
C VAL A 70 18.96 -20.80 -71.84
N GLU A 71 18.82 -21.64 -72.87
CA GLU A 71 19.15 -23.05 -72.78
C GLU A 71 20.61 -23.18 -72.33
N GLY A 72 20.85 -23.96 -71.29
CA GLY A 72 22.19 -24.16 -70.73
C GLY A 72 22.14 -24.44 -69.23
N GLU A 73 21.40 -25.47 -68.82
CA GLU A 73 21.38 -25.91 -67.42
C GLU A 73 22.71 -26.56 -66.98
N ASP A 74 23.66 -26.79 -67.89
CA ASP A 74 24.95 -27.44 -67.62
C ASP A 74 26.16 -26.77 -68.33
N SER A 75 26.17 -25.44 -68.48
CA SER A 75 27.36 -24.69 -68.95
C SER A 75 28.44 -24.66 -67.86
N GLU A 76 29.71 -24.76 -68.23
CA GLU A 76 30.87 -24.56 -67.34
C GLU A 76 30.77 -23.23 -66.58
N GLU A 77 30.17 -22.21 -67.18
CA GLU A 77 29.96 -20.89 -66.59
C GLU A 77 28.96 -20.90 -65.44
N ARG A 78 27.94 -21.77 -65.50
CA ARG A 78 26.99 -21.95 -64.41
C ARG A 78 27.65 -22.65 -63.24
N ARG A 79 28.63 -23.53 -63.50
CA ARG A 79 29.47 -24.12 -62.45
C ARG A 79 30.42 -23.08 -61.84
N HIS A 80 30.99 -22.19 -62.65
CA HIS A 80 31.83 -21.08 -62.15
C HIS A 80 31.05 -20.09 -61.30
N PHE A 81 29.86 -19.69 -61.75
CA PHE A 81 28.97 -18.84 -60.96
C PHE A 81 28.47 -19.53 -59.70
N ALA A 82 28.05 -20.79 -59.78
CA ALA A 82 27.63 -21.55 -58.61
C ALA A 82 28.77 -21.68 -57.59
N ALA A 83 29.99 -21.99 -58.02
CA ALA A 83 31.17 -22.03 -57.15
C ALA A 83 31.49 -20.66 -56.54
N PHE A 84 31.31 -19.57 -57.29
CA PHE A 84 31.47 -18.20 -56.78
C PHE A 84 30.39 -17.87 -55.75
N VAL A 85 29.12 -18.15 -56.03
CA VAL A 85 28.00 -17.94 -55.11
C VAL A 85 28.12 -18.80 -53.85
N GLU A 86 28.64 -20.02 -53.97
CA GLU A 86 28.94 -20.94 -52.88
C GLU A 86 30.12 -20.44 -52.03
N GLN A 87 31.23 -20.01 -52.64
CA GLN A 87 32.33 -19.31 -51.95
C GLN A 87 31.85 -18.01 -51.30
N LEU A 88 30.84 -17.37 -51.90
CA LEU A 88 30.19 -16.23 -51.34
C LEU A 88 29.22 -16.60 -50.20
N GLY A 89 28.81 -17.85 -50.07
CA GLY A 89 27.90 -18.32 -49.02
C GLY A 89 26.49 -17.72 -49.11
N MET A 90 26.00 -17.39 -50.31
CA MET A 90 24.64 -16.86 -50.48
C MET A 90 23.62 -18.01 -50.42
N ALA A 91 22.72 -17.96 -49.43
CA ALA A 91 21.68 -18.97 -49.23
C ALA A 91 20.31 -18.56 -49.83
N ASN A 92 20.20 -17.36 -50.40
CA ASN A 92 18.94 -16.79 -50.84
C ASN A 92 18.68 -17.02 -52.34
N ASN A 93 17.85 -18.00 -52.62
CA ASN A 93 17.42 -18.45 -53.95
C ASN A 93 16.74 -17.40 -54.85
N SER A 94 16.28 -16.25 -54.31
CA SER A 94 15.63 -15.19 -55.11
C SER A 94 16.64 -14.16 -55.63
N GLU A 95 17.56 -13.72 -54.78
CA GLU A 95 18.59 -12.72 -55.12
C GLU A 95 19.64 -13.34 -56.05
N GLU A 96 19.94 -14.62 -55.84
CA GLU A 96 20.81 -15.44 -56.69
C GLU A 96 20.31 -15.51 -58.14
N LYS A 97 19.00 -15.62 -58.37
CA LYS A 97 18.40 -15.66 -59.72
C LYS A 97 18.55 -14.33 -60.45
N GLU A 98 18.40 -13.21 -59.76
CA GLU A 98 18.54 -11.87 -60.35
C GLU A 98 20.00 -11.58 -60.71
N ILE A 99 20.94 -11.98 -59.85
CA ILE A 99 22.38 -11.83 -60.08
C ILE A 99 22.85 -12.76 -61.21
N TRP A 100 22.32 -13.98 -61.30
CA TRP A 100 22.58 -14.89 -62.42
C TRP A 100 22.09 -14.35 -63.77
N GLN A 101 20.88 -13.77 -63.81
CA GLN A 101 20.37 -13.13 -65.03
C GLN A 101 21.24 -11.94 -65.46
N LEU A 102 21.77 -11.18 -64.50
CA LEU A 102 22.68 -10.08 -64.78
C LEU A 102 24.02 -10.60 -65.30
N TRP A 103 24.56 -11.65 -64.67
CA TRP A 103 25.81 -12.31 -65.06
C TRP A 103 25.81 -12.78 -66.52
N VAL A 104 24.76 -13.51 -66.93
CA VAL A 104 24.61 -14.04 -68.29
C VAL A 104 24.51 -12.92 -69.32
N LYS A 105 23.80 -11.82 -69.01
CA LYS A 105 23.70 -10.65 -69.90
C LYS A 105 25.02 -9.90 -70.00
N LEU A 106 25.70 -9.66 -68.88
CA LEU A 106 26.98 -8.95 -68.83
C LEU A 106 28.05 -9.70 -69.63
N GLN A 107 28.02 -11.03 -69.59
CA GLN A 107 28.95 -11.87 -70.34
C GLN A 107 28.76 -11.75 -71.87
N GLN A 108 27.52 -11.63 -72.34
CA GLN A 108 27.21 -11.50 -73.77
C GLN A 108 27.48 -10.10 -74.31
N GLU A 109 27.22 -9.07 -73.51
CA GLU A 109 27.32 -7.67 -73.93
C GLU A 109 28.73 -7.08 -73.65
N GLU A 110 29.27 -7.28 -72.44
CA GLU A 110 30.54 -6.69 -71.98
C GLU A 110 31.31 -7.59 -70.98
N PRO A 111 32.04 -8.62 -71.46
CA PRO A 111 32.68 -9.61 -70.59
C PRO A 111 33.76 -9.03 -69.66
N GLN A 112 34.35 -7.88 -70.02
CA GLN A 112 35.33 -7.16 -69.21
C GLN A 112 34.78 -6.63 -67.86
N LEU A 113 33.45 -6.52 -67.71
CA LEU A 113 32.81 -6.01 -66.48
C LEU A 113 32.47 -7.11 -65.46
N LEU A 114 32.66 -8.38 -65.81
CA LEU A 114 32.27 -9.50 -64.94
C LEU A 114 33.02 -9.49 -63.61
N GLY A 115 34.32 -9.21 -63.62
CA GLY A 115 35.11 -9.06 -62.39
C GLY A 115 34.65 -7.90 -61.50
N ASN A 116 34.11 -6.82 -62.09
CA ASN A 116 33.55 -5.71 -61.30
C ASN A 116 32.25 -6.11 -60.60
N LEU A 117 31.43 -6.94 -61.25
CA LEU A 117 30.22 -7.51 -60.65
C LEU A 117 30.58 -8.44 -59.49
N GLU A 118 31.58 -9.31 -59.68
CA GLU A 118 32.08 -10.20 -58.64
C GLU A 118 32.56 -9.42 -57.41
N ASP A 119 33.43 -8.43 -57.62
CA ASP A 119 33.95 -7.56 -56.56
C ASP A 119 32.82 -6.79 -55.86
N PHE A 120 31.84 -6.31 -56.61
CA PHE A 120 30.70 -5.57 -56.07
C PHE A 120 29.82 -6.46 -55.19
N VAL A 121 29.47 -7.66 -55.64
CA VAL A 121 28.68 -8.63 -54.86
C VAL A 121 29.45 -9.08 -53.62
N ALA A 122 30.76 -9.32 -53.74
CA ALA A 122 31.62 -9.67 -52.62
C ALA A 122 31.65 -8.55 -51.55
N LYS A 123 31.81 -7.30 -51.97
CA LYS A 123 31.77 -6.11 -51.09
C LYS A 123 30.39 -5.92 -50.45
N MET A 124 29.31 -6.03 -51.21
CA MET A 124 27.95 -5.93 -50.69
C MET A 124 27.68 -6.96 -49.60
N ARG A 125 28.01 -8.23 -49.87
CA ARG A 125 27.89 -9.31 -48.89
C ARG A 125 28.71 -9.03 -47.64
N HIS A 126 29.97 -8.62 -47.80
CA HIS A 126 30.83 -8.31 -46.66
C HIS A 126 30.19 -7.26 -45.75
N ARG A 127 29.63 -6.18 -46.33
CA ARG A 127 28.92 -5.14 -45.56
C ARG A 127 27.64 -5.66 -44.89
N ILE A 128 26.89 -6.54 -45.54
CA ILE A 128 25.70 -7.17 -44.95
C ILE A 128 26.11 -8.05 -43.76
N GLN A 129 27.16 -8.86 -43.91
CA GLN A 129 27.63 -9.75 -42.86
C GLN A 129 28.22 -8.96 -41.68
N GLU A 130 28.97 -7.89 -41.96
CA GLU A 130 29.47 -6.97 -40.94
C GLU A 130 28.33 -6.28 -40.17
N ALA A 131 27.26 -5.87 -40.86
CA ALA A 131 26.09 -5.29 -40.20
C ALA A 131 25.36 -6.33 -39.33
N ARG A 132 25.26 -7.59 -39.78
CA ARG A 132 24.68 -8.69 -39.00
C ARG A 132 25.51 -8.99 -37.74
N SER A 133 26.84 -9.12 -37.87
CA SER A 133 27.71 -9.38 -36.72
C SER A 133 27.70 -8.22 -35.71
N LYS A 134 27.68 -6.97 -36.18
CA LYS A 134 27.50 -5.79 -35.31
C LYS A 134 26.17 -5.81 -34.58
N LYS A 135 25.08 -6.17 -35.27
CA LYS A 135 23.75 -6.33 -34.65
C LYS A 135 23.79 -7.40 -33.56
N GLU A 136 24.33 -8.58 -33.85
CA GLU A 136 24.45 -9.69 -32.88
C GLU A 136 25.28 -9.27 -31.65
N ALA A 137 26.41 -8.58 -31.84
CA ALA A 137 27.22 -8.06 -30.74
C ALA A 137 26.47 -7.05 -29.86
N LEU A 138 25.66 -6.17 -30.48
CA LEU A 138 24.80 -5.24 -29.75
C LEU A 138 23.68 -5.97 -29.00
N GLU A 139 23.04 -6.97 -29.61
CA GLU A 139 22.00 -7.78 -28.96
C GLU A 139 22.55 -8.53 -27.74
N VAL A 140 23.75 -9.12 -27.83
CA VAL A 140 24.42 -9.75 -26.70
C VAL A 140 24.69 -8.74 -25.57
N THR A 141 25.20 -7.57 -25.92
CA THR A 141 25.49 -6.51 -24.93
C THR A 141 24.21 -5.99 -24.26
N LEU A 142 23.13 -5.82 -25.04
CA LEU A 142 21.84 -5.40 -24.55
C LEU A 142 21.24 -6.45 -23.61
N ASN A 143 21.26 -7.72 -23.99
CA ASN A 143 20.76 -8.82 -23.18
C ASN A 143 21.53 -8.95 -21.87
N LYS A 144 22.86 -8.78 -21.90
CA LYS A 144 23.69 -8.74 -20.70
C LYS A 144 23.25 -7.61 -19.75
N ARG A 145 23.12 -6.38 -20.26
CA ARG A 145 22.66 -5.24 -19.44
C ARG A 145 21.23 -5.43 -18.91
N ALA A 146 20.34 -6.01 -19.71
CA ALA A 146 18.98 -6.31 -19.28
C ALA A 146 18.96 -7.36 -18.15
N ALA A 147 19.84 -8.36 -18.21
CA ALA A 147 20.00 -9.35 -17.15
C ALA A 147 20.58 -8.73 -15.87
N GLU A 148 21.63 -7.91 -16.00
CA GLU A 148 22.24 -7.16 -14.88
C GLU A 148 21.21 -6.27 -14.18
N HIS A 149 20.48 -5.44 -14.93
CA HIS A 149 19.43 -4.60 -14.35
C HIS A 149 18.30 -5.42 -13.69
N LYS A 150 17.93 -6.56 -14.28
CA LYS A 150 16.92 -7.44 -13.67
C LYS A 150 17.40 -8.00 -12.33
N GLU A 151 18.67 -8.41 -12.27
CA GLU A 151 19.30 -8.89 -11.04
C GLU A 151 19.38 -7.78 -9.98
N GLU A 152 19.81 -6.58 -10.35
CA GLU A 152 19.84 -5.41 -9.45
C GLU A 152 18.46 -5.08 -8.87
N VAL A 153 17.43 -5.04 -9.72
CA VAL A 153 16.05 -4.81 -9.25
C VAL A 153 15.60 -5.90 -8.30
N GLN A 154 15.91 -7.17 -8.62
CA GLN A 154 15.56 -8.29 -7.74
C GLN A 154 16.27 -8.17 -6.38
N GLN A 155 17.57 -7.88 -6.36
CA GLN A 155 18.33 -7.66 -5.12
C GLN A 155 17.78 -6.50 -4.28
N LEU A 156 17.38 -5.40 -4.93
CA LEU A 156 16.76 -4.27 -4.25
C LEU A 156 15.39 -4.63 -3.65
N CYS A 157 14.57 -5.40 -4.38
CA CYS A 157 13.30 -5.90 -3.87
C CYS A 157 13.51 -6.82 -2.66
N GLU A 158 14.43 -7.77 -2.75
CA GLU A 158 14.77 -8.68 -1.64
C GLU A 158 15.29 -7.91 -0.41
N ALA A 159 16.14 -6.91 -0.61
CA ALA A 159 16.64 -6.07 0.48
C ALA A 159 15.51 -5.26 1.16
N LEU A 160 14.59 -4.70 0.37
CA LEU A 160 13.43 -3.97 0.91
C LEU A 160 12.49 -4.90 1.68
N GLU A 161 12.25 -6.12 1.19
CA GLU A 161 11.43 -7.11 1.89
C GLU A 161 12.05 -7.50 3.24
N GLN A 162 13.36 -7.71 3.28
CA GLN A 162 14.10 -7.97 4.52
C GLN A 162 13.96 -6.80 5.51
N GLN A 163 14.18 -5.57 5.03
CA GLN A 163 14.06 -4.37 5.88
C GLN A 163 12.64 -4.18 6.42
N ILE A 164 11.61 -4.39 5.60
CA ILE A 164 10.21 -4.32 6.03
C ILE A 164 9.95 -5.36 7.12
N GLN A 165 10.46 -6.58 6.95
CA GLN A 165 10.27 -7.65 7.92
C GLN A 165 10.96 -7.36 9.26
N GLU A 166 12.19 -6.84 9.24
CA GLU A 166 12.92 -6.42 10.44
C GLU A 166 12.22 -5.28 11.18
N GLU A 167 11.82 -4.22 10.47
CA GLU A 167 11.11 -3.10 11.07
C GLU A 167 9.75 -3.51 11.63
N LYS A 168 9.04 -4.43 10.95
CA LYS A 168 7.79 -4.99 11.47
C LYS A 168 8.01 -5.75 12.78
N GLN A 169 9.02 -6.63 12.85
CA GLN A 169 9.36 -7.36 14.08
C GLN A 169 9.75 -6.41 15.21
N ARG A 170 10.55 -5.38 14.91
CA ARG A 170 10.95 -4.35 15.87
C ARG A 170 9.74 -3.60 16.43
N LEU A 171 8.82 -3.16 15.57
CA LEU A 171 7.60 -2.47 15.98
C LEU A 171 6.68 -3.37 16.83
N GLU A 172 6.56 -4.65 16.47
CA GLU A 172 5.81 -5.63 17.26
C GLU A 172 6.43 -5.79 18.65
N GLN A 173 7.74 -5.95 18.76
CA GLN A 173 8.44 -6.05 20.05
C GLN A 173 8.26 -4.78 20.90
N GLU A 174 8.40 -3.59 20.30
CA GLU A 174 8.21 -2.33 21.00
C GLU A 174 6.75 -2.15 21.46
N SER A 175 5.79 -2.54 20.64
CA SER A 175 4.36 -2.52 20.98
C SER A 175 4.06 -3.45 22.16
N MET A 176 4.59 -4.67 22.13
CA MET A 176 4.44 -5.65 23.21
C MET A 176 5.08 -5.14 24.51
N ALA A 177 6.30 -4.59 24.45
CA ALA A 177 6.98 -4.01 25.60
C ALA A 177 6.19 -2.84 26.21
N ARG A 178 5.70 -1.91 25.38
CA ARG A 178 4.86 -0.78 25.83
C ARG A 178 3.53 -1.25 26.42
N SER A 179 2.88 -2.23 25.81
CA SER A 179 1.65 -2.83 26.33
C SER A 179 1.88 -3.46 27.69
N HIS A 180 2.95 -4.26 27.82
CA HIS A 180 3.33 -4.90 29.07
C HIS A 180 3.63 -3.88 30.17
N GLN A 181 4.41 -2.83 29.87
CA GLN A 181 4.69 -1.77 30.81
C GLN A 181 3.41 -1.08 31.31
N ARG A 182 2.50 -0.71 30.38
CA ARG A 182 1.20 -0.13 30.74
C ARG A 182 0.37 -1.07 31.60
N GLY A 183 0.38 -2.37 31.30
CA GLY A 183 -0.30 -3.39 32.11
C GLY A 183 0.25 -3.44 33.54
N VAL A 184 1.58 -3.40 33.70
CA VAL A 184 2.24 -3.37 35.01
C VAL A 184 1.91 -2.09 35.78
N GLU A 185 1.91 -0.93 35.12
CA GLU A 185 1.54 0.35 35.75
C GLU A 185 0.08 0.36 36.21
N LEU A 186 -0.85 -0.13 35.39
CA LEU A 186 -2.26 -0.27 35.75
C LEU A 186 -2.45 -1.23 36.92
N GLN A 187 -1.76 -2.38 36.92
CA GLN A 187 -1.84 -3.33 38.02
C GLN A 187 -1.37 -2.70 39.33
N ARG A 188 -0.24 -1.97 39.33
CA ARG A 188 0.24 -1.26 40.52
C ARG A 188 -0.76 -0.23 41.03
N ALA A 189 -1.43 0.50 40.14
CA ALA A 189 -2.45 1.48 40.50
C ALA A 189 -3.69 0.80 41.11
N LEU A 190 -4.13 -0.33 40.54
CA LEU A 190 -5.20 -1.15 41.10
C LEU A 190 -4.84 -1.67 42.49
N ASP A 191 -3.65 -2.26 42.65
CA ASP A 191 -3.18 -2.76 43.95
C ASP A 191 -3.10 -1.65 45.01
N ALA A 192 -2.72 -0.43 44.60
CA ALA A 192 -2.69 0.72 45.50
C ALA A 192 -4.10 1.17 45.89
N SER A 193 -5.02 1.23 44.93
CA SER A 193 -6.43 1.56 45.19
C SER A 193 -7.10 0.50 46.05
N GLU A 194 -6.79 -0.78 45.86
CA GLU A 194 -7.34 -1.87 46.67
C GLU A 194 -6.87 -1.76 48.12
N ARG A 195 -5.58 -1.49 48.34
CA ARG A 195 -5.02 -1.22 49.68
C ARG A 195 -5.69 -0.02 50.35
N GLU A 196 -5.95 1.05 49.60
CA GLU A 196 -6.66 2.22 50.09
C GLU A 196 -8.09 1.86 50.54
N VAL A 197 -8.83 1.14 49.70
CA VAL A 197 -10.19 0.67 50.01
C VAL A 197 -10.18 -0.21 51.26
N GLN A 198 -9.25 -1.16 51.37
CA GLN A 198 -9.13 -2.01 52.56
C GLN A 198 -8.89 -1.18 53.82
N ARG A 199 -8.03 -0.17 53.77
CA ARG A 199 -7.80 0.73 54.92
C ARG A 199 -9.07 1.49 55.30
N LEU A 200 -9.77 2.06 54.33
CA LEU A 200 -11.04 2.78 54.57
C LEU A 200 -12.11 1.86 55.18
N VAL A 201 -12.19 0.60 54.73
CA VAL A 201 -13.11 -0.39 55.32
C VAL A 201 -12.75 -0.66 56.79
N THR A 202 -11.46 -0.79 57.12
CA THR A 202 -11.05 -0.97 58.53
C THR A 202 -11.37 0.25 59.38
N GLU A 203 -11.09 1.46 58.89
CA GLU A 203 -11.40 2.71 59.59
C GLU A 203 -12.91 2.86 59.79
N GLN A 204 -13.73 2.53 58.79
CA GLN A 204 -15.19 2.53 58.89
C GLN A 204 -15.66 1.56 59.97
N ALA A 205 -15.14 0.33 60.02
CA ALA A 205 -15.52 -0.66 61.03
C ALA A 205 -15.19 -0.22 62.46
N GLU A 206 -14.04 0.44 62.65
CA GLU A 206 -13.67 1.04 63.94
C GLU A 206 -14.62 2.16 64.35
N LEU A 207 -14.94 3.07 63.42
CA LEU A 207 -15.87 4.18 63.66
C LEU A 207 -17.28 3.67 63.96
N GLU A 208 -17.76 2.67 63.24
CA GLU A 208 -19.05 2.03 63.52
C GLU A 208 -19.08 1.42 64.94
N THR A 209 -17.99 0.77 65.36
CA THR A 209 -17.86 0.20 66.70
C THR A 209 -17.90 1.29 67.77
N ARG A 210 -17.18 2.41 67.57
CA ARG A 210 -17.22 3.57 68.48
C ARG A 210 -18.61 4.18 68.55
N CYS A 211 -19.29 4.36 67.41
CA CYS A 211 -20.66 4.85 67.35
C CYS A 211 -21.63 3.96 68.13
N ARG A 212 -21.52 2.63 68.01
CA ARG A 212 -22.33 1.68 68.78
C ARG A 212 -22.07 1.80 70.28
N SER A 213 -20.80 1.89 70.69
CA SER A 213 -20.43 2.08 72.10
C SER A 213 -20.99 3.37 72.69
N LEU A 214 -20.85 4.49 71.99
CA LEU A 214 -21.37 5.79 72.43
C LEU A 214 -22.88 5.78 72.57
N ARG A 215 -23.61 5.16 71.63
CA ARG A 215 -25.06 4.98 71.73
C ARG A 215 -25.45 4.15 72.96
N SER A 216 -24.71 3.07 73.23
CA SER A 216 -24.93 2.25 74.42
C SER A 216 -24.71 3.05 75.71
N MET A 217 -23.61 3.81 75.79
CA MET A 217 -23.33 4.68 76.95
C MET A 217 -24.42 5.74 77.12
N GLN A 218 -24.84 6.38 76.03
CA GLN A 218 -25.91 7.38 76.07
C GLN A 218 -27.23 6.78 76.58
N GLN A 219 -27.57 5.55 76.17
CA GLN A 219 -28.74 4.85 76.67
C GLN A 219 -28.63 4.58 78.18
N VAL A 220 -27.48 4.09 78.66
CA VAL A 220 -27.24 3.85 80.09
C VAL A 220 -27.35 5.15 80.89
N THR A 221 -26.63 6.21 80.49
CA THR A 221 -26.69 7.52 81.16
C THR A 221 -28.11 8.10 81.14
N SER A 222 -28.86 7.92 80.05
CA SER A 222 -30.26 8.35 79.97
C SER A 222 -31.15 7.58 80.96
N THR A 223 -30.93 6.27 81.13
CA THR A 223 -31.69 5.48 82.10
C THR A 223 -31.34 5.84 83.55
N GLU A 224 -30.06 6.06 83.85
CA GLU A 224 -29.60 6.49 85.17
C GLU A 224 -30.14 7.88 85.52
N ASN A 225 -30.08 8.84 84.58
CA ASN A 225 -30.68 10.16 84.78
C ASN A 225 -32.17 10.08 85.08
N ARG A 226 -32.92 9.21 84.36
CA ARG A 226 -34.35 9.00 84.62
C ARG A 226 -34.59 8.44 86.03
N GLN A 227 -33.78 7.48 86.47
CA GLN A 227 -33.87 6.92 87.83
C GLN A 227 -33.55 7.96 88.90
N LEU A 228 -32.55 8.81 88.67
CA LEU A 228 -32.21 9.92 89.58
C LEU A 228 -33.33 10.96 89.64
N GLU A 229 -33.96 11.30 88.51
CA GLU A 229 -35.13 12.17 88.48
C GLU A 229 -36.32 11.58 89.26
N GLU A 230 -36.59 10.28 89.08
CA GLU A 230 -37.62 9.55 89.83
C GLU A 230 -37.33 9.59 91.34
N SER A 231 -36.11 9.25 91.76
CA SER A 231 -35.70 9.30 93.17
C SER A 231 -35.73 10.72 93.76
N ASN A 232 -35.30 11.74 93.01
CA ASN A 232 -35.40 13.13 93.45
C ASN A 232 -36.86 13.54 93.65
N ARG A 233 -37.78 13.17 92.75
CA ARG A 233 -39.21 13.43 92.92
C ARG A 233 -39.76 12.75 94.17
N GLU A 234 -39.41 11.49 94.40
CA GLU A 234 -39.80 10.78 95.63
C GLU A 234 -39.28 11.51 96.88
N LEU A 235 -38.01 11.92 96.91
CA LEU A 235 -37.44 12.66 98.03
C LEU A 235 -38.12 14.02 98.25
N GLU A 236 -38.44 14.75 97.19
CA GLU A 236 -39.20 16.00 97.26
C GLU A 236 -40.62 15.79 97.82
N GLU A 237 -41.29 14.69 97.45
CA GLU A 237 -42.58 14.30 98.02
C GLU A 237 -42.48 13.99 99.51
N HIS A 238 -41.47 13.23 99.92
CA HIS A 238 -41.20 12.95 101.34
C HIS A 238 -40.90 14.23 102.13
N LEU A 239 -40.07 15.13 101.59
CA LEU A 239 -39.78 16.43 102.22
C LEU A 239 -41.05 17.28 102.35
N ARG A 240 -41.90 17.34 101.31
CA ARG A 240 -43.20 18.02 101.40
C ARG A 240 -44.08 17.41 102.48
N HIS A 241 -44.14 16.09 102.56
CA HIS A 241 -44.91 15.39 103.59
C HIS A 241 -44.42 15.71 105.00
N VAL A 242 -43.11 15.61 105.25
CA VAL A 242 -42.49 15.95 106.55
C VAL A 242 -42.71 17.42 106.89
N HIS A 243 -42.58 18.33 105.90
CA HIS A 243 -42.84 19.75 106.12
C HIS A 243 -44.30 20.00 106.53
N GLN A 244 -45.27 19.37 105.87
CA GLN A 244 -46.69 19.43 106.25
C GLN A 244 -46.92 18.88 107.66
N GLN A 245 -46.30 17.74 108.01
CA GLN A 245 -46.37 17.18 109.37
C GLN A 245 -45.79 18.13 110.42
N LEU A 246 -44.63 18.75 110.15
CA LEU A 246 -44.03 19.75 111.03
C LEU A 246 -44.94 20.97 111.21
N GLN A 247 -45.51 21.50 110.12
CA GLN A 247 -46.47 22.60 110.19
C GLN A 247 -47.71 22.24 111.02
N GLN A 248 -48.28 21.06 110.83
CA GLN A 248 -49.40 20.57 111.63
C GLN A 248 -49.05 20.47 113.11
N ASN A 249 -47.88 19.92 113.44
CA ASN A 249 -47.39 19.83 114.82
C ASN A 249 -47.12 21.22 115.42
N GLN A 250 -46.55 22.15 114.66
CA GLN A 250 -46.38 23.55 115.10
C GLN A 250 -47.73 24.22 115.35
N GLY A 251 -48.72 24.03 114.47
CA GLY A 251 -50.09 24.53 114.67
C GLY A 251 -50.75 23.93 115.91
N ARG A 252 -50.57 22.63 116.16
CA ARG A 252 -51.03 21.96 117.40
C ARG A 252 -50.35 22.51 118.64
N LEU A 253 -49.04 22.74 118.59
CA LEU A 253 -48.27 23.35 119.69
C LEU A 253 -48.71 24.79 119.95
N GLN A 254 -49.00 25.58 118.90
CA GLN A 254 -49.52 26.93 119.03
C GLN A 254 -50.94 26.93 119.60
N ALA A 255 -51.81 26.02 119.17
CA ALA A 255 -53.16 25.84 119.74
C ALA A 255 -53.10 25.41 121.22
N ALA A 256 -52.16 24.53 121.59
CA ALA A 256 -51.92 24.13 122.98
C ALA A 256 -51.28 25.23 123.84
N ARG A 257 -50.69 26.28 123.23
CA ARG A 257 -50.11 27.44 123.92
C ARG A 257 -51.09 28.61 124.07
N ALA A 258 -52.19 28.58 123.31
CA ALA A 258 -53.25 29.60 123.30
C ALA A 258 -54.51 29.17 124.09
N ALA A 259 -54.50 27.95 124.65
CA ALA A 259 -55.48 27.42 125.59
C ALA A 259 -54.91 27.46 127.02
#